data_AF-A0A443RY99-F1
#
_entry.id   AF-A0A443RY99-F1
#
_cell.length_a   1.000
_cell.length_b   1.000
_cell.length_c   1.000
_cell.angle_alpha   90.00
_cell.angle_beta   90.00
_cell.angle_gamma   90.00
#
_symmetry.space_group_name_H-M   'P 1'
#
loop_
_entity.id
_entity.type
_entity.pdbx_description
1 polymer ?
#
loop_
_entity_poly.entity_id
_entity_poly.type
_entity_poly.pdbx_seq_one_letter_code
_entity_poly.pdbx_strand_id
1 'polypeptide(L)'
;RPDPGVQVYSDFISLELFNGKPRLLIDFGSGATEVIVNTLGDLHDGEWHKLDIYWNKEYVRLMVDNCQGAEMDDRDPPRIDRSRCENGTQIPPFNEFLNVNGPLQLGGVVPLPKNELSLDLCFGWRYTHTKTGFVGCIKNFIHNSFMYDLGSPGSHKFSTSGCEATELNLVSSRN
;
A
#
# COMPACT_ATOMS: atom_id res chain seq x y z
N ARG A 1 23.37 2.98 15.51
CA ARG A 1 22.81 3.71 16.68
C ARG A 1 22.91 5.18 16.35
N PRO A 2 21.81 5.95 16.39
CA PRO A 2 21.86 7.39 16.11
C PRO A 2 22.68 8.12 17.17
N ASP A 3 23.33 9.21 16.79
CA ASP A 3 24.05 10.07 17.73
C ASP A 3 23.07 10.69 18.75
N PRO A 4 23.47 10.83 20.02
CA PRO A 4 22.63 11.46 21.04
C PRO A 4 22.22 12.88 20.61
N GLY A 5 20.90 13.13 20.56
CA GLY A 5 20.34 14.43 20.15
C GLY A 5 19.88 14.49 18.69
N VAL A 6 20.10 13.45 17.88
CA VAL A 6 19.53 13.35 16.53
C VAL A 6 18.14 12.72 16.62
N GLN A 7 17.10 13.50 16.26
CA GLN A 7 15.75 12.97 16.09
C GLN A 7 15.73 12.04 14.87
N VAL A 8 15.47 10.76 15.10
CA VAL A 8 15.35 9.78 14.01
C VAL A 8 13.89 9.51 13.77
N TYR A 9 13.44 9.85 12.57
CA TYR A 9 12.09 9.58 12.11
C TYR A 9 12.02 8.15 11.59
N SER A 10 11.18 7.34 12.21
CA SER A 10 10.83 5.99 11.74
C SER A 10 9.54 6.00 10.93
N ASP A 11 9.13 7.18 10.46
CA ASP A 11 7.86 7.40 9.79
C ASP A 11 7.89 6.73 8.42
N PHE A 12 6.84 5.97 8.11
CA PHE A 12 6.68 5.38 6.78
C PHE A 12 5.22 5.10 6.48
N ILE A 13 4.93 4.96 5.19
CA ILE A 13 3.69 4.38 4.68
C ILE A 13 4.06 3.35 3.62
N SER A 14 3.43 2.19 3.67
CA SER A 14 3.67 1.10 2.72
C SER A 14 2.37 0.38 2.39
N LEU A 15 2.13 0.16 1.10
CA LEU A 15 1.02 -0.64 0.60
C LEU A 15 1.59 -1.85 -0.14
N GLU A 16 1.11 -3.04 0.20
CA GLU A 16 1.57 -4.30 -0.37
C GLU A 16 0.43 -5.31 -0.52
N LEU A 17 0.69 -6.37 -1.28
CA LEU A 17 -0.14 -7.58 -1.26
C LEU A 17 0.43 -8.57 -0.24
N PHE A 18 -0.38 -8.92 0.75
CA PHE A 18 -0.07 -9.91 1.77
C PHE A 18 -1.05 -11.07 1.65
N ASN A 19 -0.58 -12.24 1.19
CA ASN A 19 -1.41 -13.41 0.90
C ASN A 19 -2.60 -13.09 -0.01
N GLY A 20 -2.36 -12.33 -1.08
CA GLY A 20 -3.42 -11.93 -2.03
C GLY A 20 -4.36 -10.83 -1.54
N LYS A 21 -4.22 -10.36 -0.30
CA LYS A 21 -5.03 -9.27 0.27
C LYS A 21 -4.22 -7.97 0.35
N PRO A 22 -4.84 -6.79 0.19
CA PRO A 22 -4.11 -5.54 0.33
C PRO A 22 -3.86 -5.24 1.81
N ARG A 23 -2.60 -4.92 2.11
CA ARG A 23 -2.10 -4.59 3.45
C ARG A 23 -1.43 -3.24 3.42
N LEU A 24 -1.92 -2.34 4.27
CA LEU A 24 -1.37 -1.02 4.50
C LEU A 24 -0.67 -0.98 5.85
N LEU A 25 0.55 -0.48 5.85
CA LEU A 25 1.33 -0.16 7.04
C LEU A 25 1.57 1.36 7.09
N ILE A 26 1.36 1.96 8.25
CA ILE A 26 1.63 3.38 8.46
C ILE A 26 2.21 3.62 9.86
N ASP A 27 3.28 4.42 9.95
CA ASP A 27 3.93 4.80 11.20
C ASP A 27 4.22 6.31 11.20
N PHE A 28 3.92 6.98 12.31
CA PHE A 28 4.22 8.39 12.57
C PHE A 28 5.28 8.58 13.67
N GLY A 29 6.00 7.51 14.03
CA GLY A 29 7.07 7.51 15.03
C GLY A 29 6.70 6.85 16.36
N SER A 30 5.45 6.44 16.55
CA SER A 30 4.96 5.74 17.76
C SER A 30 4.74 4.24 17.56
N GLY A 31 5.04 3.72 16.37
CA GLY A 31 4.91 2.32 16.04
C GLY A 31 3.94 2.10 14.88
N ALA A 32 4.34 1.18 14.00
CA ALA A 32 3.59 0.82 12.81
C ALA A 32 2.19 0.29 13.13
N THR A 33 1.21 0.89 12.48
CA THR A 33 -0.20 0.48 12.42
C THR A 33 -0.44 -0.34 11.16
N GLU A 34 -1.17 -1.45 11.29
CA GLU A 34 -1.49 -2.37 10.19
C GLU A 34 -2.99 -2.34 9.88
N VAL A 35 -3.32 -2.23 8.59
CA VAL A 35 -4.69 -2.37 8.06
C VAL A 35 -4.67 -3.40 6.94
N ILE A 36 -5.42 -4.48 7.10
CA ILE A 36 -5.63 -5.50 6.07
C ILE A 36 -7.11 -5.51 5.70
N VAL A 37 -7.44 -5.43 4.41
CA VAL A 37 -8.82 -5.62 3.93
C VAL A 37 -9.02 -7.09 3.56
N ASN A 38 -9.90 -7.78 4.27
CA ASN A 38 -10.21 -9.19 4.03
C ASN A 38 -11.24 -9.35 2.92
N THR A 39 -10.80 -9.12 1.68
CA THR A 39 -11.63 -9.25 0.47
C THR A 39 -12.15 -10.66 0.24
N LEU A 40 -13.27 -10.80 -0.48
CA LEU A 40 -13.86 -12.10 -0.83
C LEU A 40 -12.93 -12.91 -1.74
N GLY A 41 -12.45 -12.28 -2.83
CA GLY A 41 -11.43 -12.82 -3.73
C GLY A 41 -10.06 -12.22 -3.45
N ASP A 42 -9.02 -12.79 -4.03
CA ASP A 42 -7.67 -12.24 -3.93
C ASP A 42 -7.41 -11.23 -5.06
N LEU A 43 -6.61 -10.20 -4.78
CA LEU A 43 -6.30 -9.13 -5.75
C LEU A 43 -5.24 -9.53 -6.78
N HIS A 44 -4.83 -10.79 -6.81
CA HIS A 44 -3.86 -11.33 -7.76
C HIS A 44 -4.55 -12.22 -8.81
N ASP A 45 -5.78 -11.89 -9.16
CA ASP A 45 -6.62 -12.60 -10.13
C ASP A 45 -6.33 -12.22 -11.60
N GLY A 46 -5.45 -11.23 -11.82
CA GLY A 46 -5.08 -10.72 -13.14
C GLY A 46 -5.93 -9.54 -13.61
N GLU A 47 -6.90 -9.10 -12.81
CA GLU A 47 -7.76 -7.97 -13.10
C GLU A 47 -7.24 -6.66 -12.48
N TRP A 48 -7.74 -5.53 -12.99
CA TRP A 48 -7.39 -4.22 -12.46
C TRP A 48 -8.19 -3.92 -11.20
N HIS A 49 -7.50 -3.83 -10.06
CA HIS A 49 -8.06 -3.33 -8.82
C HIS A 49 -7.67 -1.88 -8.56
N LYS A 50 -8.59 -1.14 -7.94
CA LYS A 50 -8.37 0.21 -7.44
C LYS A 50 -8.28 0.20 -5.92
N LEU A 51 -7.21 0.81 -5.39
CA LEU A 51 -6.99 0.96 -3.96
C LEU A 51 -7.01 2.44 -3.60
N ASP A 52 -7.94 2.84 -2.73
CA ASP A 52 -8.04 4.19 -2.19
C ASP A 52 -7.60 4.18 -0.72
N ILE A 53 -6.61 5.00 -0.38
CA ILE A 53 -6.14 5.18 0.99
C ILE A 53 -6.55 6.58 1.46
N TYR A 54 -7.22 6.63 2.61
CA TYR A 54 -7.57 7.87 3.28
C TYR A 54 -6.93 7.85 4.66
N TRP A 55 -6.18 8.88 5.02
CA TRP A 55 -5.68 9.02 6.38
C TRP A 55 -5.76 10.46 6.85
N ASN A 56 -5.87 10.59 8.16
CA ASN A 56 -5.60 11.83 8.87
C ASN A 56 -4.69 11.49 10.07
N LYS A 57 -4.62 12.37 11.05
CA LYS A 57 -3.74 12.24 12.23
C LYS A 57 -4.18 11.15 13.21
N GLU A 58 -5.44 10.74 13.14
CA GLU A 58 -6.08 9.87 14.13
C GLU A 58 -6.58 8.56 13.54
N TYR A 59 -6.82 8.52 12.22
CA TYR A 59 -7.49 7.41 11.56
C TYR A 59 -6.95 7.19 10.16
N VAL A 60 -6.80 5.91 9.81
CA VAL A 60 -6.41 5.46 8.47
C VAL A 60 -7.42 4.45 7.97
N ARG A 61 -7.72 4.51 6.67
CA ARG A 61 -8.68 3.67 5.98
C ARG A 61 -8.16 3.25 4.61
N LEU A 62 -8.29 1.97 4.32
CA LEU A 62 -8.00 1.36 3.03
C LEU A 62 -9.30 0.84 2.43
N MET A 63 -9.54 1.16 1.15
CA MET A 63 -10.72 0.75 0.40
C MET A 63 -10.29 0.12 -0.94
N VAL A 64 -11.00 -0.95 -1.33
CA VAL A 64 -10.82 -1.71 -2.56
C VAL A 64 -12.02 -1.52 -3.47
N ASP A 65 -11.79 -1.22 -4.74
CA ASP A 65 -12.78 -1.16 -5.83
C ASP A 65 -14.03 -0.34 -5.50
N ASN A 66 -13.85 0.74 -4.73
CA ASN A 66 -14.92 1.62 -4.27
C ASN A 66 -16.08 0.88 -3.57
N CYS A 67 -15.83 -0.31 -3.01
CA CYS A 67 -16.85 -1.20 -2.45
C CYS A 67 -18.00 -1.52 -3.43
N GLN A 68 -17.70 -1.56 -4.73
CA GLN A 68 -18.67 -1.95 -5.74
C GLN A 68 -19.09 -3.41 -5.51
N GLY A 69 -20.40 -3.65 -5.37
CA GLY A 69 -20.94 -4.99 -5.10
C GLY A 69 -20.93 -5.42 -3.63
N ALA A 70 -20.68 -4.49 -2.70
CA ALA A 70 -20.86 -4.75 -1.27
C ALA A 70 -22.29 -5.22 -0.97
N GLU A 71 -22.41 -6.27 -0.16
CA GLU A 71 -23.69 -6.89 0.20
C GLU A 71 -24.49 -5.97 1.14
N MET A 72 -25.81 -6.13 1.15
CA MET A 72 -26.65 -5.53 2.17
C MET A 72 -26.72 -6.47 3.36
N ASP A 73 -26.64 -5.92 4.56
CA ASP A 73 -26.92 -6.70 5.76
C ASP A 73 -28.43 -6.91 5.97
N ASP A 74 -28.74 -7.88 6.83
CA ASP A 74 -30.10 -8.25 7.18
C ASP A 74 -30.76 -7.31 8.21
N ARG A 75 -30.19 -6.11 8.47
CA ARG A 75 -30.76 -5.17 9.45
C ARG A 75 -31.94 -4.41 8.83
N ASP A 76 -32.78 -3.84 9.69
CA ASP A 76 -33.87 -2.94 9.28
C ASP A 76 -33.65 -1.54 9.90
N PRO A 77 -33.32 -0.50 9.11
CA PRO A 77 -33.15 -0.52 7.66
C PRO A 77 -31.85 -1.21 7.22
N PRO A 78 -31.81 -1.84 6.03
CA PRO A 78 -30.61 -2.49 5.50
C PRO A 78 -29.46 -1.50 5.36
N ARG A 79 -28.25 -1.92 5.73
CA ARG A 79 -27.03 -1.15 5.48
C ARG A 79 -26.07 -1.94 4.61
N ILE A 80 -25.26 -1.21 3.86
CA ILE A 80 -24.21 -1.80 3.04
C ILE A 80 -23.11 -2.33 3.96
N ASP A 81 -22.84 -3.63 3.91
CA ASP A 81 -21.70 -4.25 4.58
C ASP A 81 -20.43 -4.03 3.75
N ARG A 82 -19.57 -3.12 4.23
CA ARG A 82 -18.29 -2.79 3.59
C ARG A 82 -17.11 -3.59 4.14
N SER A 83 -17.33 -4.52 5.08
CA SER A 83 -16.26 -5.27 5.75
C SER A 83 -15.35 -6.06 4.80
N ARG A 84 -15.86 -6.38 3.60
CA ARG A 84 -15.17 -7.11 2.54
C ARG A 84 -14.40 -6.24 1.54
N CYS A 85 -14.48 -4.92 1.63
CA CYS A 85 -13.84 -4.01 0.67
C CYS A 85 -13.23 -2.79 1.34
N GLU A 86 -13.46 -2.61 2.64
CA GLU A 86 -12.98 -1.46 3.40
C GLU A 86 -12.58 -1.92 4.80
N ASN A 87 -11.44 -1.43 5.27
CA ASN A 87 -11.03 -1.55 6.66
C ASN A 87 -10.28 -0.29 7.08
N GLY A 88 -10.28 0.00 8.37
CA GLY A 88 -9.56 1.14 8.91
C GLY A 88 -9.41 1.04 10.41
N THR A 89 -8.45 1.78 10.95
CA THR A 89 -8.11 1.72 12.37
C THR A 89 -7.60 3.08 12.84
N GLN A 90 -7.63 3.25 14.16
CA GLN A 90 -7.04 4.42 14.79
C GLN A 90 -5.52 4.34 14.77
N ILE A 91 -4.89 5.49 14.51
CA ILE A 91 -3.44 5.65 14.54
C ILE A 91 -3.05 6.10 15.96
N PRO A 92 -2.07 5.46 16.61
CA PRO A 92 -1.58 5.91 17.91
C PRO A 92 -1.15 7.38 17.88
N PRO A 93 -1.61 8.23 18.83
CA PRO A 93 -1.28 9.65 18.83
C PRO A 93 0.19 9.89 19.16
N PHE A 94 0.94 10.59 18.30
CA PHE A 94 2.32 10.96 18.59
C PHE A 94 2.84 12.14 17.74
N ASN A 95 2.54 12.16 16.44
CA ASN A 95 2.91 13.24 15.52
C ASN A 95 1.78 13.59 14.55
N GLU A 96 1.70 14.87 14.19
CA GLU A 96 0.72 15.37 13.23
C GLU A 96 1.08 15.12 11.75
N PHE A 97 2.36 14.86 11.47
CA PHE A 97 2.91 14.82 10.11
C PHE A 97 3.69 13.54 9.89
N LEU A 98 3.58 13.01 8.66
CA LEU A 98 4.39 11.89 8.19
C LEU A 98 5.74 12.45 7.71
N ASN A 99 6.79 12.29 8.51
CA ASN A 99 8.11 12.88 8.26
C ASN A 99 8.97 11.95 7.39
N VAL A 100 8.64 11.86 6.11
CA VAL A 100 9.38 11.05 5.13
C VAL A 100 10.35 11.90 4.31
N ASN A 101 11.64 11.59 4.37
CA ASN A 101 12.71 12.28 3.63
C ASN A 101 13.17 11.51 2.38
N GLY A 102 12.58 10.35 2.11
CA GLY A 102 12.94 9.46 1.00
C GLY A 102 12.05 9.64 -0.23
N PRO A 103 12.50 9.16 -1.40
CA PRO A 103 11.67 9.15 -2.60
C PRO A 103 10.48 8.20 -2.42
N LEU A 104 9.36 8.53 -3.07
CA LEU A 104 8.28 7.58 -3.30
C LEU A 104 8.80 6.45 -4.19
N GLN A 105 8.56 5.21 -3.75
CA GLN A 105 8.97 4.01 -4.48
C GLN A 105 7.74 3.18 -4.82
N LEU A 106 7.68 2.68 -6.05
CA LEU A 106 6.58 1.87 -6.57
C LEU A 106 7.14 0.59 -7.16
N GLY A 107 6.44 -0.52 -6.99
CA GLY A 107 6.87 -1.82 -7.50
C GLY A 107 7.91 -2.54 -6.63
N GLY A 108 8.40 -1.92 -5.56
CA GLY A 108 9.38 -2.50 -4.64
C GLY A 108 10.11 -1.42 -3.84
N VAL A 109 11.10 -1.85 -3.07
CA VAL A 109 11.95 -0.96 -2.25
C VAL A 109 13.42 -1.19 -2.61
N VAL A 110 14.17 -0.10 -2.76
CA VAL A 110 15.62 -0.14 -2.93
C VAL A 110 16.22 -0.76 -1.67
N PRO A 111 16.93 -1.91 -1.78
CA PRO A 111 17.50 -2.56 -0.63
C PRO A 111 18.64 -1.70 -0.06
N LEU A 112 18.71 -1.64 1.27
CA LEU A 112 19.89 -1.10 1.94
C LEU A 112 21.14 -1.91 1.59
N PRO A 113 22.34 -1.30 1.62
CA PRO A 113 23.60 -2.02 1.49
C PRO A 113 23.65 -3.21 2.46
N LYS A 114 24.20 -4.35 2.01
CA LYS A 114 24.24 -5.59 2.82
C LYS A 114 24.95 -5.46 4.18
N ASN A 115 25.75 -4.41 4.35
CA ASN A 115 26.51 -4.14 5.56
C ASN A 115 25.78 -3.20 6.53
N GLU A 116 24.59 -2.72 6.16
CA GLU A 116 23.74 -1.90 7.03
C GLU A 116 22.72 -2.77 7.77
N LEU A 117 22.47 -2.41 9.03
CA LEU A 117 21.42 -3.04 9.81
C LEU A 117 20.07 -2.73 9.14
N SER A 118 19.21 -3.73 9.02
CA SER A 118 17.88 -3.52 8.45
C SER A 118 17.09 -2.51 9.29
N LEU A 119 16.36 -1.61 8.63
CA LEU A 119 15.62 -0.54 9.31
C LEU A 119 14.63 -1.10 10.35
N ASP A 120 14.03 -2.25 10.05
CA ASP A 120 13.14 -2.97 10.95
C ASP A 120 13.79 -3.32 12.30
N LEU A 121 15.03 -3.79 12.31
CA LEU A 121 15.78 -4.09 13.53
C LEU A 121 16.20 -2.81 14.25
N CYS A 122 16.54 -1.76 13.50
CA CYS A 122 16.94 -0.48 14.08
C CYS A 122 15.79 0.24 14.79
N PHE A 123 14.59 0.17 14.22
CA PHE A 123 13.40 0.86 14.73
C PHE A 123 12.50 -0.03 15.60
N GLY A 124 12.75 -1.34 15.66
CA GLY A 124 11.95 -2.26 16.47
C GLY A 124 10.51 -2.35 15.98
N TRP A 125 10.29 -2.21 14.67
CA TRP A 125 8.94 -2.25 14.11
C TRP A 125 8.30 -3.61 14.32
N ARG A 126 7.10 -3.63 14.91
CA ARG A 126 6.27 -4.84 15.04
C ARG A 126 5.85 -5.39 13.68
N TYR A 127 5.55 -4.48 12.75
CA TYR A 127 5.12 -4.80 11.39
C TYR A 127 6.08 -4.17 10.40
N THR A 128 6.54 -4.98 9.46
CA THR A 128 7.52 -4.58 8.45
C THR A 128 6.94 -4.81 7.06
N HIS A 129 7.31 -3.92 6.13
CA HIS A 129 6.97 -4.07 4.73
C HIS A 129 7.79 -5.18 4.10
N THR A 130 7.24 -5.79 3.05
CA THR A 130 7.93 -6.79 2.25
C THR A 130 9.16 -6.19 1.55
N LYS A 131 10.23 -6.97 1.49
CA LYS A 131 11.43 -6.64 0.70
C LYS A 131 11.36 -7.25 -0.70
N THR A 132 10.28 -7.97 -0.99
CA THR A 132 10.04 -8.58 -2.30
C THR A 132 9.40 -7.55 -3.22
N GLY A 133 9.93 -7.44 -4.44
CA GLY A 133 9.34 -6.58 -5.47
C GLY A 133 7.96 -7.07 -5.90
N PHE A 134 7.10 -6.14 -6.28
CA PHE A 134 5.80 -6.42 -6.87
C PHE A 134 5.98 -6.84 -8.34
N VAL A 135 5.31 -7.92 -8.72
CA VAL A 135 5.25 -8.40 -10.10
C VAL A 135 3.82 -8.21 -10.59
N GLY A 136 3.63 -7.26 -11.49
CA GLY A 136 2.32 -6.89 -12.00
C GLY A 136 2.37 -5.50 -12.62
N CYS A 137 1.20 -4.90 -12.79
CA CYS A 137 1.06 -3.60 -13.43
C CYS A 137 0.49 -2.57 -12.46
N ILE A 138 1.01 -1.34 -12.52
CA ILE A 138 0.54 -0.21 -11.74
C ILE A 138 0.23 0.92 -12.72
N LYS A 139 -0.94 1.55 -12.59
CA LYS A 139 -1.35 2.71 -13.38
C LYS A 139 -2.13 3.70 -12.52
N ASN A 140 -2.28 4.93 -12.99
CA ASN A 140 -3.12 5.95 -12.36
C ASN A 140 -2.78 6.20 -10.88
N PHE A 141 -1.48 6.27 -10.55
CA PHE A 141 -1.06 6.64 -9.20
C PHE A 141 -1.34 8.13 -8.96
N ILE A 142 -2.23 8.42 -8.03
CA ILE A 142 -2.69 9.76 -7.69
C ILE A 142 -2.49 9.97 -6.19
N HIS A 143 -1.85 11.07 -5.81
CA HIS A 143 -1.67 11.47 -4.43
C HIS A 143 -1.99 12.96 -4.29
N ASN A 144 -2.89 13.31 -3.36
CA ASN A 144 -3.39 14.68 -3.16
C ASN A 144 -3.85 15.36 -4.46
N SER A 145 -4.63 14.64 -5.27
CA SER A 145 -5.13 15.09 -6.59
C SER A 145 -4.07 15.29 -7.67
N PHE A 146 -2.81 14.97 -7.40
CA PHE A 146 -1.73 15.02 -8.39
C PHE A 146 -1.47 13.63 -8.96
N MET A 147 -1.57 13.50 -10.28
CA MET A 147 -1.24 12.28 -11.01
C MET A 147 0.27 12.25 -11.30
N TYR A 148 0.92 11.16 -10.89
CA TYR A 148 2.36 10.99 -11.13
C TYR A 148 2.61 10.40 -12.52
N ASP A 149 3.61 10.93 -13.23
CA ASP A 149 4.10 10.33 -14.47
C ASP A 149 4.95 9.09 -14.16
N LEU A 150 4.37 7.91 -14.39
CA LEU A 150 5.06 6.63 -14.24
C LEU A 150 5.91 6.26 -15.46
N GLY A 151 5.76 6.96 -16.59
CA GLY A 151 6.52 6.73 -17.82
C GLY A 151 7.93 7.33 -17.78
N SER A 152 8.15 8.34 -16.93
CA SER A 152 9.44 9.04 -16.81
C SER A 152 9.93 9.10 -15.36
N PRO A 153 10.16 7.95 -14.67
CA PRO A 153 10.57 7.95 -13.28
C PRO A 153 12.01 8.45 -13.10
N GLY A 154 12.29 9.10 -11.97
CA GLY A 154 13.64 9.60 -11.65
C GLY A 154 14.71 8.50 -11.53
N SER A 155 14.29 7.27 -11.22
CA SER A 155 15.10 6.06 -11.25
C SER A 155 14.18 4.85 -11.42
N HIS A 156 14.65 3.82 -12.12
CA HIS A 156 13.89 2.57 -12.26
C HIS A 156 14.80 1.36 -12.43
N LYS A 157 14.27 0.19 -12.09
CA LYS A 157 14.93 -1.10 -12.29
C LYS A 157 13.86 -2.17 -12.45
N PHE A 158 13.97 -3.00 -13.49
CA PHE A 158 13.01 -4.06 -13.80
C PHE A 158 11.56 -3.59 -13.96
N SER A 159 11.36 -2.33 -14.39
CA SER A 159 10.06 -1.81 -14.80
C SER A 159 10.08 -1.55 -16.30
N THR A 160 8.97 -1.84 -16.97
CA THR A 160 8.75 -1.52 -18.38
C THR A 160 7.43 -0.76 -18.52
N SER A 161 7.31 0.03 -19.59
CA SER A 161 6.02 0.63 -19.93
C SER A 161 5.07 -0.40 -20.50
N GLY A 162 3.76 -0.25 -20.25
CA GLY A 162 2.73 -1.18 -20.70
C GLY A 162 2.41 -2.27 -19.67
N CYS A 163 1.43 -3.12 -20.00
CA CYS A 163 1.00 -4.22 -19.15
C CYS A 163 0.63 -5.44 -19.98
N GLU A 164 1.58 -6.36 -20.19
CA GLU A 164 1.34 -7.56 -21.00
C GLU A 164 0.40 -8.57 -20.33
N ALA A 165 0.28 -8.53 -19.00
CA ALA A 165 -0.59 -9.44 -18.25
C ALA A 165 -2.07 -9.31 -18.64
N THR A 166 -2.52 -8.10 -19.02
CA THR A 166 -3.86 -7.88 -19.58
C THR A 166 -3.98 -8.17 -21.07
N GLU A 167 -2.87 -8.28 -21.80
CA GLU A 167 -2.89 -8.50 -23.26
C GLU A 167 -2.91 -9.99 -23.65
N LEU A 168 -2.52 -10.91 -22.75
CA LEU A 168 -2.61 -12.35 -23.00
C LEU A 168 -4.05 -12.89 -23.07
N ASN A 169 -5.03 -12.17 -22.50
CA ASN A 169 -6.45 -12.51 -22.63
C ASN A 169 -7.08 -12.08 -23.97
N LEU A 170 -6.34 -11.33 -24.81
CA LEU A 170 -6.83 -10.86 -26.11
C LEU A 170 -6.33 -11.69 -27.31
N VAL A 171 -5.42 -12.66 -27.11
CA VAL A 171 -4.85 -13.47 -28.20
C VAL A 171 -5.48 -14.88 -28.33
N SER A 172 -6.26 -15.35 -27.35
CA SER A 172 -6.90 -16.69 -27.41
C SER A 172 -8.31 -16.74 -28.05
N SER A 173 -8.75 -15.68 -28.75
CA SER A 173 -10.05 -15.64 -29.43
C SER A 173 -9.97 -15.22 -30.90
N ARG A 174 -8.91 -15.62 -31.60
CA ARG A 174 -8.86 -15.57 -33.07
C ARG A 174 -8.46 -16.93 -33.65
N ASN A 175 -9.50 -17.64 -34.11
CA ASN A 175 -9.58 -18.77 -35.05
C ASN A 175 -8.65 -19.97 -34.87
#